data_AF-A0AAV5Q1I2-F1
#
_entry.id   AF-A0AAV5Q1I2-F1
#
_cell.length_a   1.000
_cell.length_b   1.000
_cell.length_c   1.000
_cell.angle_alpha   90.00
_cell.angle_beta   90.00
_cell.angle_gamma   90.00
#
_symmetry.space_group_name_H-M   'P 1'
#
loop_
_entity.id
_entity.type
_entity.pdbx_description
1 polymer ?
#
loop_
_entity_poly.entity_id
_entity_poly.type
_entity_poly.pdbx_seq_one_letter_code
_entity_poly.pdbx_strand_id
1 'polypeptide(L)'
;MSQAFRRSLSTLIPPKIASPVNLGSNPAAKRMEHIVAFYSKLPRGAAPAVSPKTPFAIYRETYRNKGSPVLHYAVFFLLVGYGLEYYFHLSHEKEHH
;
A
#
# COMPACT_ATOMS: atom_id res chain seq x y z
N MET A 1 5.68 -23.43 26.79
CA MET A 1 5.05 -24.02 25.59
C MET A 1 5.84 -25.25 25.16
N SER A 2 5.27 -26.45 25.26
CA SER A 2 6.00 -27.71 25.07
C SER A 2 6.37 -27.96 23.60
N GLN A 3 7.56 -28.51 23.35
CA GLN A 3 8.01 -28.93 22.01
C GLN A 3 7.10 -29.99 21.39
N ALA A 4 6.45 -30.81 22.21
CA ALA A 4 5.48 -31.82 21.79
C ALA A 4 4.22 -31.19 21.15
N PHE A 5 3.68 -30.11 21.73
CA PHE A 5 2.54 -29.39 21.17
C PHE A 5 2.89 -28.69 19.84
N ARG A 6 4.13 -28.21 19.68
CA ARG A 6 4.60 -27.64 18.41
C ARG A 6 4.69 -28.68 17.29
N ARG A 7 5.06 -29.93 17.61
CA ARG A 7 5.17 -31.02 16.62
C ARG A 7 3.81 -31.54 16.18
N SER A 8 2.81 -31.63 17.08
CA SER A 8 1.46 -32.11 16.71
C SER A 8 0.72 -31.14 15.78
N LEU A 9 1.02 -29.84 15.86
CA LEU A 9 0.48 -28.83 14.93
C LEU A 9 1.27 -28.73 13.62
N SER A 10 2.51 -29.24 13.58
CA SER A 10 3.39 -29.17 12.41
C SER A 10 3.01 -30.13 11.28
N THR A 11 2.14 -31.11 11.55
CA THR A 11 1.58 -32.03 10.53
C THR A 11 0.19 -31.62 10.06
N LEU A 12 -0.51 -30.75 10.81
CA LEU A 12 -1.85 -30.28 10.47
C LEU A 12 -1.85 -29.26 9.33
N ILE A 13 -0.76 -28.51 9.19
CA ILE A 13 -0.53 -27.58 8.09
C ILE A 13 0.78 -28.02 7.42
N PRO A 14 0.73 -28.57 6.20
CA PRO A 14 1.94 -28.97 5.50
C PRO A 14 2.85 -27.74 5.33
N PRO A 15 4.17 -27.87 5.58
CA PRO A 15 5.10 -26.76 5.41
C PRO A 15 5.07 -26.30 3.95
N LYS A 16 5.25 -24.99 3.71
CA LYS A 16 5.26 -24.43 2.34
C LYS A 16 6.46 -24.96 1.55
N ILE A 17 6.28 -26.12 0.91
CA ILE A 17 7.34 -26.88 0.22
C ILE A 17 7.92 -26.07 -0.94
N ALA A 18 7.07 -25.29 -1.62
CA ALA A 18 7.43 -24.38 -2.71
C ALA A 18 7.69 -22.94 -2.22
N SER A 19 8.32 -22.76 -1.06
CA SER A 19 8.83 -21.44 -0.65
C SER A 19 10.26 -21.24 -1.16
N PRO A 20 10.69 -20.01 -1.52
CA PRO A 20 12.06 -19.75 -1.96
C PRO A 20 13.10 -20.23 -0.95
N VAL A 21 12.78 -20.13 0.34
CA VAL A 21 13.62 -20.59 1.46
C VAL A 21 13.82 -22.11 1.44
N ASN A 22 12.77 -22.88 1.11
CA ASN A 22 12.83 -24.35 1.12
C ASN A 22 13.42 -24.91 -0.18
N LEU A 23 13.14 -24.27 -1.33
CA LEU A 23 13.70 -24.63 -2.64
C LEU A 23 15.19 -24.25 -2.77
N GLY A 24 15.63 -23.19 -2.07
CA GLY A 24 17.02 -22.72 -2.03
C GLY A 24 17.95 -23.45 -1.05
N SER A 25 17.51 -24.56 -0.44
CA SER A 25 18.32 -25.33 0.52
C SER A 25 19.52 -26.04 -0.14
N ASN A 26 19.46 -26.29 -1.45
CA ASN A 26 20.57 -26.85 -2.22
C ASN A 26 21.66 -25.76 -2.47
N PRO A 27 22.94 -26.02 -2.16
CA PRO A 27 24.04 -25.10 -2.46
C PRO A 27 24.13 -24.68 -3.93
N ALA A 28 23.70 -25.52 -4.88
CA ALA A 28 23.61 -25.17 -6.29
C ALA A 28 22.50 -24.14 -6.58
N ALA A 29 21.37 -24.22 -5.88
CA ALA A 29 20.26 -23.27 -6.01
C ALA A 29 20.65 -21.88 -5.47
N LYS A 30 21.36 -21.81 -4.34
CA LYS A 30 21.91 -20.53 -3.83
C LYS A 30 22.87 -19.89 -4.82
N ARG A 31 23.78 -20.68 -5.41
CA ARG A 31 24.69 -20.17 -6.45
C ARG A 31 23.92 -19.61 -7.65
N MET A 32 22.86 -20.30 -8.08
CA MET A 32 22.00 -19.82 -9.17
C MET A 32 21.28 -18.51 -8.80
N GLU A 33 20.75 -18.40 -7.58
CA GLU A 33 20.12 -17.16 -7.09
C GLU A 33 21.10 -15.99 -7.07
N HIS A 34 22.34 -16.20 -6.62
CA HIS A 34 23.38 -15.16 -6.64
C HIS A 34 23.74 -14.72 -8.06
N ILE A 35 23.80 -15.65 -9.03
CA ILE A 35 24.07 -15.32 -10.43
C ILE A 35 22.92 -14.48 -11.01
N VAL A 36 21.67 -14.92 -10.81
CA VAL A 36 20.48 -14.16 -11.26
C VAL A 36 20.41 -12.79 -10.58
N ALA A 37 20.71 -12.71 -9.29
CA ALA A 37 20.74 -11.46 -8.54
C ALA A 37 21.87 -10.53 -9.01
N PHE A 38 23.02 -11.07 -9.39
CA PHE A 38 24.11 -10.29 -9.97
C PHE A 38 23.65 -9.66 -11.29
N TYR A 39 23.10 -10.46 -12.21
CA TYR A 39 22.63 -9.97 -13.51
C TYR A 39 21.39 -9.08 -13.46
N SER A 40 20.53 -9.26 -12.45
CA SER A 40 19.39 -8.36 -12.24
C SER A 40 19.80 -6.99 -11.70
N LYS A 41 20.89 -6.94 -10.92
CA LYS A 41 21.46 -5.74 -10.32
C LYS A 41 22.53 -5.05 -11.17
N LEU A 42 22.89 -5.60 -12.33
CA LEU A 42 23.71 -4.85 -13.28
C LEU A 42 23.10 -3.46 -13.45
N PRO A 43 23.90 -2.38 -13.41
CA PRO A 43 23.40 -1.02 -13.49
C PRO A 43 22.75 -0.80 -14.85
N ARG A 44 21.48 -1.17 -14.93
CA ARG A 44 20.55 -0.68 -15.94
C ARG A 44 20.42 0.80 -15.61
N GLY A 45 20.58 1.67 -16.59
CA GLY A 45 20.39 3.11 -16.38
C GLY A 45 19.12 3.38 -15.58
N ALA A 46 19.10 4.45 -14.79
CA ALA A 46 17.98 4.76 -13.90
C ALA A 46 16.66 4.59 -14.64
N ALA A 47 15.76 3.77 -14.09
CA ALA A 47 14.42 3.62 -14.67
C ALA A 47 13.81 5.02 -14.81
N PRO A 48 13.18 5.34 -15.97
CA PRO A 48 12.63 6.67 -16.18
C PRO A 48 11.67 6.98 -15.04
N ALA A 49 11.87 8.13 -14.40
CA ALA A 49 10.99 8.57 -13.32
C ALA A 49 9.56 8.58 -13.86
N VAL A 50 8.69 7.80 -13.22
CA VAL A 50 7.29 7.69 -13.64
C VAL A 50 6.63 9.03 -13.37
N SER A 51 6.61 9.89 -14.38
CA SER A 51 5.94 11.18 -14.28
C SER A 51 4.44 10.93 -14.08
N PRO A 52 3.84 11.48 -13.02
CA PRO A 52 2.41 11.28 -12.76
C PRO A 52 1.59 11.96 -13.86
N LYS A 53 0.81 11.17 -14.60
CA LYS A 53 -0.02 11.67 -15.73
C LYS A 53 -1.43 12.08 -15.33
N THR A 54 -1.93 11.56 -14.21
CA THR A 54 -3.30 11.82 -13.75
C THR A 54 -3.29 12.88 -12.65
N PRO A 55 -4.33 13.72 -12.53
CA PRO A 55 -4.41 14.73 -11.49
C PRO A 55 -4.31 14.12 -10.08
N PHE A 56 -4.90 12.93 -9.89
CA PHE A 56 -4.76 12.17 -8.65
C PHE A 56 -3.33 11.71 -8.39
N ALA A 57 -2.61 11.24 -9.42
CA ALA A 57 -1.21 10.84 -9.27
C ALA A 57 -0.30 12.05 -8.96
N ILE A 58 -0.57 13.21 -9.56
CA ILE A 58 0.16 14.45 -9.29
C ILE A 58 -0.04 14.87 -7.84
N TYR A 59 -1.29 14.91 -7.37
CA TYR A 59 -1.63 15.22 -5.98
C TYR A 59 -0.97 14.21 -5.02
N ARG A 60 -1.09 12.91 -5.30
CA ARG A 60 -0.48 11.85 -4.49
C ARG A 60 1.02 12.04 -4.37
N GLU A 61 1.76 12.22 -5.47
CA GLU A 61 3.22 12.38 -5.41
C GLU A 61 3.63 13.69 -4.70
N THR A 62 2.85 14.77 -4.85
CA THR A 62 3.12 16.07 -4.21
C THR A 62 2.96 16.03 -2.68
N TYR A 63 2.02 15.21 -2.19
CA TYR A 63 1.62 15.18 -0.78
C TYR A 63 1.85 13.84 -0.06
N ARG A 64 2.44 12.82 -0.70
CA ARG A 64 2.66 11.47 -0.14
C ARG A 64 3.35 11.47 1.23
N ASN A 65 4.33 12.35 1.42
CA ASN A 65 5.16 12.41 2.63
C ASN A 65 4.83 13.65 3.49
N LYS A 66 3.68 14.30 3.24
CA LYS A 66 3.25 15.50 3.96
C LYS A 66 2.00 15.19 4.78
N GLY A 67 1.83 15.86 5.92
CA GLY A 67 0.60 15.80 6.72
C GLY A 67 -0.55 16.65 6.18
N SER A 68 -0.31 17.44 5.12
CA SER A 68 -1.31 18.33 4.55
C SER A 68 -2.58 17.64 4.02
N PRO A 69 -2.59 16.39 3.50
CA PRO A 69 -3.82 15.73 3.05
C PRO A 69 -4.90 15.72 4.12
N VAL A 70 -4.53 15.56 5.39
CA VAL A 70 -5.46 15.62 6.53
C VAL A 70 -6.16 16.98 6.60
N LEU A 71 -5.40 18.07 6.43
CA LEU A 71 -5.96 19.43 6.40
C LEU A 71 -6.83 19.65 5.15
N HIS A 72 -6.43 19.17 3.98
CA HIS A 72 -7.25 19.25 2.77
C HIS A 72 -8.62 18.58 2.97
N TYR A 73 -8.64 17.40 3.58
CA TYR A 73 -9.90 16.71 3.91
C TYR A 73 -10.72 17.46 4.96
N ALA A 74 -10.09 17.95 6.04
CA ALA A 74 -10.80 18.71 7.07
C ALA A 74 -11.48 19.97 6.50
N VAL A 75 -10.75 20.74 5.68
CA VAL A 75 -11.28 21.94 5.01
C VAL A 75 -12.39 21.57 4.02
N PHE A 76 -12.20 20.50 3.24
CA PHE A 76 -13.22 20.02 2.30
C PHE A 76 -14.53 19.68 3.02
N PHE A 77 -14.47 18.89 4.09
CA PHE A 77 -15.67 18.50 4.85
C PHE A 77 -16.31 19.69 5.57
N LEU A 78 -15.52 20.64 6.07
CA LEU A 78 -16.07 21.86 6.68
C LEU A 78 -16.87 22.67 5.66
N LEU A 79 -16.29 22.93 4.48
CA LEU A 79 -16.96 23.71 3.43
C LEU A 79 -18.21 22.99 2.89
N VAL A 80 -18.11 21.69 2.64
CA VAL A 80 -19.26 20.90 2.19
C VAL A 80 -20.35 20.87 3.26
N GLY A 81 -19.99 20.62 4.52
CA GLY A 81 -20.93 20.62 5.64
C GLY A 81 -21.64 21.97 5.80
N TYR A 82 -20.89 23.07 5.81
CA TYR A 82 -21.44 24.42 5.88
C TYR A 82 -22.36 24.74 4.70
N GLY A 83 -21.97 24.37 3.48
CA GLY A 83 -22.79 24.59 2.29
C GLY A 83 -24.09 23.80 2.32
N LEU A 84 -24.04 22.54 2.76
CA LEU A 84 -25.23 21.70 2.94
C LEU A 84 -26.15 22.28 4.02
N GLU A 85 -25.60 22.64 5.19
CA GLU A 85 -26.36 23.25 6.27
C GLU A 85 -27.04 24.54 5.79
N TYR A 86 -26.30 25.43 5.13
CA TYR A 86 -26.87 26.65 4.56
C TYR A 86 -28.01 26.35 3.56
N TYR A 87 -27.81 25.41 2.64
CA TYR A 87 -28.82 25.04 1.65
C TYR A 87 -30.08 24.47 2.32
N PHE A 88 -29.93 23.51 3.23
CA PHE A 88 -31.08 22.90 3.90
C PHE A 88 -31.77 23.86 4.87
N HIS A 89 -31.02 24.72 5.57
CA HIS A 89 -31.58 25.70 6.49
C HIS A 89 -32.45 26.73 5.77
N LEU A 90 -31.95 27.32 4.67
CA LEU A 90 -32.74 28.26 3.85
C LEU A 90 -33.89 27.60 3.07
N SER A 91 -33.77 26.31 2.73
CA SER A 91 -34.84 25.60 2.02
C SER A 91 -36.08 25.43 2.90
N HIS A 92 -35.89 25.16 4.20
CA HIS A 92 -37.02 25.04 5.14
C HIS A 92 -37.66 26.40 5.48
N GLU A 93 -36.91 27.50 5.46
CA GLU A 93 -37.50 28.84 5.63
C GLU A 93 -38.46 29.21 4.49
N LYS A 94 -38.26 28.68 3.27
CA LYS A 94 -39.12 28.97 2.12
C LYS A 94 -40.39 28.11 2.04
N GLU A 95 -40.44 26.95 2.68
CA GLU A 95 -41.65 26.10 2.72
C GLU A 95 -42.65 26.55 3.80
N HIS A 96 -42.21 27.34 4.78
CA HIS A 96 -43.05 27.84 5.88
C HIS A 96 -43.62 29.25 5.67
N HIS A 97 -43.43 29.85 4.49
CA HIS A 97 -44.04 31.12 4.05
C HIS A 97 -44.90 30.90 2.81
#